data_AF-A0A6I9N4G5-F1
#
_entry.id   AF-A0A6I9N4G5-F1
#
_cell.length_a   1.000
_cell.length_b   1.000
_cell.length_c   1.000
_cell.angle_alpha   90.00
_cell.angle_beta   90.00
_cell.angle_gamma   90.00
#
_symmetry.space_group_name_H-M   'P 1'
#
loop_
_entity.id
_entity.type
_entity.pdbx_description
1 polymer ?
#
loop_
_entity_poly.entity_id
_entity_poly.type
_entity_poly.pdbx_seq_one_letter_code
_entity_poly.pdbx_strand_id
1 'polypeptide(L)'
;MKGVMDECTHMANFSVPVDPSLIIVVQAKEDAYIPRTGVLSLQEIWPGCEVRYLNGGHISAYLFKQSVFRQAIYDTFDRFCLKYPNLH
;
A
#
# COMPACT_ATOMS: atom_id res chain seq x y z
N MET A 1 24.41 1.43 2.43
CA MET A 1 24.37 0.10 1.78
C MET A 1 22.90 -0.27 1.68
N LYS A 2 22.35 -0.44 0.47
CA LYS A 2 20.98 -0.95 0.32
C LYS A 2 20.96 -2.39 0.82
N GLY A 3 20.13 -2.71 1.80
CA GLY A 3 19.96 -4.10 2.26
C GLY A 3 19.15 -4.90 1.22
N VAL A 4 19.14 -6.23 1.33
CA VAL A 4 18.38 -7.11 0.42
C VAL A 4 16.90 -6.70 0.31
N MET A 5 16.28 -6.29 1.42
CA MET A 5 14.89 -5.83 1.40
C MET A 5 14.74 -4.45 0.73
N ASP A 6 15.72 -3.56 0.82
CA ASP A 6 15.68 -2.27 0.12
C ASP A 6 15.79 -2.43 -1.40
N GLU A 7 16.49 -3.47 -1.86
CA GLU A 7 16.52 -3.81 -3.28
C GLU A 7 15.21 -4.45 -3.74
N CYS A 8 14.71 -5.44 -3.00
CA CYS A 8 13.60 -6.28 -3.45
C CYS A 8 12.20 -5.74 -3.11
N THR A 9 12.05 -4.91 -2.08
CA THR A 9 10.71 -4.52 -1.55
C THR A 9 10.48 -3.02 -1.50
N HIS A 10 11.50 -2.19 -1.75
CA HIS A 10 11.33 -0.75 -1.76
C HIS A 10 10.55 -0.27 -2.98
N MET A 11 9.40 0.36 -2.76
CA MET A 11 8.46 0.72 -3.84
C MET A 11 9.00 1.74 -4.85
N ALA A 12 9.99 2.56 -4.47
CA ALA A 12 10.63 3.48 -5.43
C ALA A 12 11.48 2.78 -6.50
N ASN A 13 11.72 1.46 -6.37
CA ASN A 13 12.37 0.68 -7.43
C ASN A 13 11.38 0.32 -8.56
N PHE A 14 10.09 0.62 -8.42
CA PHE A 14 9.03 0.29 -9.38
C PHE A 14 8.38 1.55 -9.96
N SER A 15 7.79 1.43 -11.14
CA SER A 15 7.05 2.53 -11.78
C SER A 15 5.85 2.98 -10.94
N VAL A 16 5.55 4.26 -11.00
CA VAL A 16 4.35 4.84 -10.38
C VAL A 16 3.09 4.32 -11.08
N PRO A 17 2.05 3.89 -10.35
CA PRO A 17 0.75 3.52 -10.91
C PRO A 17 0.16 4.65 -11.74
N VAL A 18 -0.65 4.30 -12.75
CA VAL A 18 -1.32 5.29 -13.63
C VAL A 18 -2.14 6.30 -12.83
N ASP A 19 -2.83 5.83 -11.79
CA ASP A 19 -3.58 6.68 -10.86
C ASP A 19 -3.34 6.27 -9.41
N PRO A 20 -2.38 6.91 -8.73
CA PRO A 20 -2.08 6.62 -7.33
C PRO A 20 -3.26 6.88 -6.37
N SER A 21 -4.22 7.75 -6.73
CA SER A 21 -5.36 8.05 -5.85
C SER A 21 -6.35 6.90 -5.66
N LEU A 22 -6.27 5.89 -6.55
CA LEU A 22 -6.99 4.63 -6.43
C LEU A 22 -6.21 3.58 -5.62
N ILE A 23 -4.97 3.86 -5.21
CA ILE A 23 -4.15 2.89 -4.51
C ILE A 23 -4.37 3.00 -3.01
N ILE A 24 -4.78 1.90 -2.40
CA ILE A 24 -4.87 1.73 -0.95
C ILE A 24 -3.89 0.64 -0.52
N VAL A 25 -2.85 1.01 0.21
CA VAL A 25 -1.85 0.08 0.75
C VAL A 25 -2.21 -0.27 2.18
N VAL A 26 -2.40 -1.56 2.47
CA VAL A 26 -2.61 -2.06 3.83
C VAL A 26 -1.27 -2.53 4.38
N GLN A 27 -0.75 -1.87 5.40
CA GLN A 27 0.58 -2.13 5.93
C GLN A 27 0.57 -2.48 7.42
N ALA A 28 1.27 -3.55 7.77
CA ALA A 28 1.51 -3.93 9.15
C ALA A 28 2.62 -3.06 9.78
N LYS A 29 2.37 -2.52 10.97
CA LYS A 29 3.32 -1.65 11.68
C LYS A 29 4.58 -2.38 12.14
N GLU A 30 4.50 -3.68 12.36
CA GLU A 30 5.63 -4.53 12.74
C GLU A 30 6.10 -5.39 11.56
N ASP A 31 5.78 -5.01 10.32
CA ASP A 31 6.27 -5.70 9.12
C ASP A 31 7.80 -5.55 9.00
N ALA A 32 8.52 -6.66 8.91
CA ALA A 32 9.98 -6.69 8.77
C ALA A 32 10.46 -6.70 7.31
N TYR A 33 9.56 -6.91 6.34
CA TYR A 33 9.90 -6.96 4.91
C TYR A 33 9.92 -5.59 4.26
N ILE A 34 9.21 -4.60 4.82
CA ILE A 34 9.09 -3.26 4.25
C ILE A 34 9.98 -2.28 5.03
N PRO A 35 10.99 -1.66 4.39
CA PRO A 35 11.84 -0.69 5.07
C PRO A 35 11.02 0.55 5.51
N ARG A 36 11.34 1.11 6.68
CA ARG A 36 10.64 2.29 7.24
C ARG A 36 11.57 3.43 7.64
N THR A 37 12.78 3.12 8.09
CA THR A 37 13.73 4.12 8.59
C THR A 37 14.71 4.49 7.49
N GLY A 38 14.88 5.78 7.23
CA GLY A 38 15.85 6.28 6.25
C GLY A 38 15.46 6.06 4.79
N VAL A 39 14.18 5.80 4.53
CA VAL A 39 13.61 5.59 3.20
C VAL A 39 12.42 6.52 2.98
N LEU A 40 12.07 6.79 1.72
CA LEU A 40 10.90 7.58 1.38
C LEU A 40 9.62 6.83 1.79
N SER A 41 8.65 7.58 2.30
CA SER A 41 7.31 7.05 2.56
C SER A 41 6.59 6.72 1.25
N LEU A 42 5.60 5.82 1.32
CA LEU A 42 4.81 5.47 0.15
C LEU A 42 4.07 6.66 -0.45
N GLN A 43 3.61 7.61 0.37
CA GLN A 43 2.96 8.83 -0.10
C GLN A 43 3.92 9.78 -0.83
N GLU A 44 5.23 9.74 -0.52
CA GLU A 44 6.23 10.49 -1.28
C GLU A 44 6.57 9.79 -2.61
N ILE A 45 6.58 8.46 -2.62
CA ILE A 45 6.87 7.66 -3.82
C ILE A 45 5.67 7.69 -4.78
N TRP A 46 4.46 7.51 -4.27
CA TRP A 46 3.19 7.47 -4.99
C TRP A 46 2.21 8.54 -4.44
N PRO A 47 2.38 9.81 -4.83
CA PRO A 47 1.56 10.91 -4.32
C PRO A 47 0.07 10.68 -4.54
N GLY A 48 -0.72 10.74 -3.47
CA GLY A 48 -2.17 10.53 -3.49
C GLY A 48 -2.61 9.12 -3.11
N CYS A 49 -1.69 8.15 -2.96
CA CYS A 49 -2.06 6.85 -2.41
C CYS A 49 -2.44 6.95 -0.93
N GLU A 50 -3.35 6.08 -0.50
CA GLU A 50 -3.69 5.92 0.92
C GLU A 50 -2.86 4.79 1.52
N VAL A 51 -2.41 4.95 2.77
CA VAL A 51 -1.81 3.87 3.54
C VAL A 51 -2.59 3.65 4.83
N ARG A 52 -3.09 2.42 5.01
CA ARG A 52 -3.80 1.97 6.21
C ARG A 52 -2.88 1.13 7.08
N TYR A 53 -2.53 1.67 8.23
CA TYR A 53 -1.65 0.97 9.17
C TYR A 53 -2.43 0.06 10.12
N LEU A 54 -1.92 -1.16 10.28
CA LEU A 54 -2.47 -2.17 11.20
C LEU A 54 -1.45 -2.55 12.25
N ASN A 55 -1.91 -2.83 13.47
CA ASN A 55 -1.04 -3.40 14.52
C ASN A 55 -0.77 -4.88 14.22
N GLY A 56 0.42 -5.37 14.58
CA GLY A 56 0.89 -6.72 14.28
C GLY A 56 1.92 -6.77 13.15
N GLY A 57 2.43 -7.98 12.91
CA GLY A 57 3.42 -8.28 11.87
C GLY A 57 2.77 -8.76 10.56
N HIS A 58 3.60 -9.00 9.55
CA HIS A 58 3.17 -9.32 8.18
C HIS A 58 2.15 -10.48 8.13
N ILE A 59 2.53 -11.64 8.69
CA ILE A 59 1.70 -12.86 8.65
C ILE A 59 0.42 -12.70 9.48
N SER A 60 0.52 -12.12 10.69
CA SER A 60 -0.64 -11.99 11.57
C SER A 60 -1.64 -10.95 11.06
N ALA A 61 -1.16 -9.85 10.48
CA ALA A 61 -2.02 -8.89 9.80
C ALA A 61 -2.76 -9.54 8.62
N TYR A 62 -2.06 -10.32 7.79
CA TYR A 62 -2.69 -11.05 6.69
C TYR A 62 -3.75 -12.03 7.21
N LEU A 63 -3.40 -12.94 8.12
CA LEU A 63 -4.33 -13.99 8.55
C LEU A 63 -5.54 -13.46 9.33
N PHE A 64 -5.36 -12.44 10.18
CA PHE A 64 -6.39 -12.03 11.15
C PHE A 64 -7.08 -10.71 10.84
N LYS A 65 -6.62 -9.93 9.85
CA LYS A 65 -7.21 -8.62 9.50
C LYS A 65 -7.87 -8.60 8.11
N GLN A 66 -8.30 -9.78 7.64
CA GLN A 66 -8.95 -9.97 6.34
C GLN A 66 -10.12 -9.03 6.04
N SER A 67 -10.89 -8.60 7.06
CA SER A 67 -11.96 -7.62 6.87
C SER A 67 -11.44 -6.27 6.37
N VAL A 68 -10.26 -5.84 6.82
CA VAL A 68 -9.63 -4.59 6.38
C VAL A 68 -9.21 -4.67 4.92
N PHE A 69 -8.64 -5.80 4.51
CA PHE A 69 -8.28 -6.03 3.10
C PHE A 69 -9.51 -5.97 2.20
N ARG A 70 -10.60 -6.65 2.58
CA ARG A 70 -11.87 -6.59 1.82
C ARG A 70 -12.41 -5.17 1.73
N GLN A 71 -12.40 -4.42 2.83
CA GLN A 71 -12.86 -3.04 2.83
C GLN A 71 -11.99 -2.16 1.92
N ALA A 72 -10.67 -2.30 1.96
CA ALA A 72 -9.77 -1.56 1.08
C ALA A 72 -10.04 -1.85 -0.41
N ILE A 73 -10.40 -3.09 -0.75
CA ILE A 73 -10.81 -3.46 -2.11
C ILE A 73 -12.10 -2.74 -2.49
N TYR A 74 -13.15 -2.83 -1.66
CA TYR A 74 -14.42 -2.13 -1.93
C TYR A 74 -14.23 -0.63 -2.08
N ASP A 75 -13.51 0.01 -1.14
CA ASP A 75 -13.27 1.45 -1.17
C ASP A 75 -12.52 1.89 -2.44
N THR A 76 -11.60 1.06 -2.94
CA THR A 76 -10.87 1.31 -4.19
C THR A 76 -11.81 1.29 -5.39
N PHE A 77 -12.70 0.30 -5.46
CA PHE A 77 -13.69 0.21 -6.53
C PHE A 77 -14.70 1.35 -6.46
N ASP A 78 -15.18 1.71 -5.27
CA ASP A 78 -16.07 2.85 -5.09
C ASP A 78 -15.41 4.16 -5.57
N ARG A 79 -14.13 4.39 -5.24
CA ARG A 79 -13.35 5.51 -5.78
C ARG A 79 -13.23 5.47 -7.29
N PHE A 80 -12.96 4.30 -7.85
CA PHE A 80 -12.85 4.12 -9.30
C PHE A 80 -14.17 4.49 -9.99
N CYS A 81 -15.30 3.94 -9.53
CA CYS A 81 -16.63 4.23 -10.09
C CYS A 81 -16.99 5.71 -10.00
N LEU A 82 -16.65 6.36 -8.88
CA LEU A 82 -16.89 7.80 -8.70
C LEU A 82 -16.00 8.66 -9.60
N LYS A 83 -14.73 8.28 -9.77
CA LYS A 83 -13.74 9.06 -10.53
C LYS A 83 -13.86 8.84 -12.04
N TYR A 84 -14.24 7.63 -12.45
CA TYR A 84 -14.30 7.18 -13.84
C TYR A 84 -15.68 6.60 -14.21
N PRO A 85 -16.77 7.38 -14.07
CA PRO A 85 -18.14 6.86 -14.22
C PRO A 85 -18.48 6.36 -15.63
N ASN A 86 -17.70 6.74 -16.65
CA ASN A 86 -17.95 6.43 -18.06
C ASN A 86 -17.00 5.35 -18.63
N LEU A 87 -16.20 4.70 -17.78
CA LEU A 87 -15.25 3.64 -18.18
C LEU A 87 -15.75 2.23 -17.85
N HIS A 88 -17.04 2.10 -17.50
CA HIS A 88 -17.72 0.84 -17.21
C HIS A 88 -18.43 0.26 -18.44
#